data_AF-A0A822BQ94-F1
#
_entry.id   AF-A0A822BQ94-F1
#
_cell.length_a   1.000
_cell.length_b   1.000
_cell.length_c   1.000
_cell.angle_alpha   90.00
_cell.angle_beta   90.00
_cell.angle_gamma   90.00
#
_symmetry.space_group_name_H-M   'P 1'
#
loop_
_entity.id
_entity.type
_entity.pdbx_description
1 polymer ?
#
loop_
_entity_poly.entity_id
_entity_poly.type
_entity_poly.pdbx_seq_one_letter_code
_entity_poly.pdbx_strand_id
1 'polypeptide(L)'
;IKVAREKCHFPSEHGLTQDESASIYIYTMEWGNSSLYRVLNKALRSKKRQALKTWFPYLKLFDVALNKLPGAKEVVWRGVPLDIGKDFIKNQTLTWWSINSCSSSVDVIKGFLGVDKKSTLFLIETCNGRKISGYTAHADEDEMI
;
A
#
# COMPACT_ATOMS: atom_id res chain seq x y z
N ILE A 1 -3.40 -0.37 -16.98
CA ILE A 1 -2.82 0.97 -17.27
C ILE A 1 -3.88 1.94 -17.81
N LYS A 2 -4.54 1.68 -18.96
CA LYS A 2 -5.60 2.57 -19.51
C LYS A 2 -6.66 2.96 -18.47
N VAL A 3 -7.28 1.95 -17.84
CA VAL A 3 -8.27 2.14 -16.76
C VAL A 3 -7.74 3.01 -15.63
N ALA A 4 -6.48 2.83 -15.21
CA ALA A 4 -5.90 3.63 -14.14
C ALA A 4 -5.73 5.09 -14.55
N ARG A 5 -5.33 5.38 -15.80
CA ARG A 5 -5.23 6.77 -16.29
C ARG A 5 -6.58 7.45 -16.48
N GLU A 6 -7.60 6.67 -16.82
CA GLU A 6 -8.97 7.17 -17.00
C GLU A 6 -9.66 7.45 -15.66
N LYS A 7 -9.40 6.62 -14.65
CA LYS A 7 -10.09 6.68 -13.35
C LYS A 7 -9.30 7.39 -12.24
N CYS A 8 -8.01 7.64 -12.43
CA CYS A 8 -7.22 8.33 -11.43
C CYS A 8 -7.76 9.75 -11.18
N HIS A 9 -7.51 10.26 -9.98
CA HIS A 9 -7.83 11.63 -9.63
C HIS A 9 -6.93 12.60 -10.42
N PHE A 10 -7.51 13.23 -11.44
CA PHE A 10 -6.84 14.26 -12.22
C PHE A 10 -7.90 15.25 -12.78
N PRO A 11 -7.67 16.58 -12.67
CA PRO A 11 -6.52 17.26 -12.07
C PRO A 11 -6.42 17.02 -10.56
N SER A 12 -5.19 16.98 -10.04
CA SER A 12 -4.89 16.77 -8.62
C SER A 12 -4.67 18.11 -7.92
N GLU A 13 -5.34 18.32 -6.80
CA GLU A 13 -5.13 19.45 -5.89
C GLU A 13 -3.76 19.44 -5.21
N HIS A 14 -3.10 18.28 -5.17
CA HIS A 14 -1.76 18.09 -4.62
C HIS A 14 -0.65 18.19 -5.69
N GLY A 15 -0.98 18.58 -6.92
CA GLY A 15 0.01 18.78 -7.98
C GLY A 15 0.59 17.49 -8.55
N LEU A 16 -0.15 16.38 -8.46
CA LEU A 16 0.21 15.16 -9.17
C LEU A 16 -0.09 15.32 -10.67
N THR A 17 0.85 14.87 -11.49
CA THR A 17 0.61 14.60 -12.91
C THR A 17 -0.36 13.42 -13.05
N GLN A 18 -0.97 13.27 -14.23
CA GLN A 18 -1.87 12.13 -14.49
C GLN A 18 -1.16 10.78 -14.30
N ASP A 19 0.12 10.66 -14.67
CA ASP A 19 0.87 9.41 -14.51
C ASP A 19 1.21 9.10 -13.05
N GLU A 20 1.53 10.11 -12.25
CA GLU A 20 1.71 9.97 -10.80
C GLU A 20 0.42 9.52 -10.13
N SER A 21 -0.71 10.17 -10.43
CA SER A 21 -2.02 9.80 -9.89
C SER A 21 -2.43 8.39 -10.32
N ALA A 22 -2.26 8.05 -11.61
CA ALA A 22 -2.52 6.71 -12.13
C ALA A 22 -1.61 5.65 -11.52
N SER A 23 -0.39 5.99 -11.10
CA SER A 23 0.53 5.06 -10.45
C SER A 23 0.04 4.63 -9.05
N ILE A 24 -0.63 5.54 -8.33
CA ILE A 24 -1.28 5.25 -7.05
C ILE A 24 -2.53 4.42 -7.30
N TYR A 25 -3.39 4.86 -8.21
CA TYR A 25 -4.62 4.15 -8.53
C TYR A 25 -4.36 2.70 -8.95
N ILE A 26 -3.42 2.46 -9.87
CA ILE A 26 -3.11 1.09 -10.35
C ILE A 26 -2.48 0.20 -9.28
N TYR A 27 -1.82 0.78 -8.26
CA TYR A 27 -1.30 0.00 -7.13
C TYR A 27 -2.45 -0.66 -6.36
N THR A 28 -3.51 0.11 -6.11
CA THR A 28 -4.65 -0.32 -5.29
C THR A 28 -5.68 -1.18 -6.04
N MET A 29 -5.64 -1.19 -7.37
CA MET A 29 -6.53 -2.01 -8.19
C MET A 29 -6.31 -3.53 -7.99
N GLU A 30 -7.40 -4.28 -7.88
CA GLU A 30 -7.40 -5.74 -7.82
C GLU A 30 -7.92 -6.36 -9.14
N TRP A 31 -7.16 -7.28 -9.71
CA TRP A 31 -7.56 -8.15 -10.83
C TRP A 31 -7.00 -9.58 -10.70
N GLY A 32 -6.82 -10.05 -9.46
CA GLY A 32 -6.37 -11.41 -9.14
C GLY A 32 -4.87 -11.54 -8.94
N ASN A 33 -4.29 -12.72 -9.18
CA ASN A 33 -2.89 -13.01 -8.84
C ASN A 33 -1.85 -12.16 -9.59
N SER A 34 -2.25 -11.51 -10.69
CA SER A 34 -1.43 -10.62 -11.49
C SER A 34 -1.62 -9.14 -11.15
N SER A 35 -2.40 -8.80 -10.10
CA SER A 35 -2.52 -7.44 -9.58
C SER A 35 -1.14 -6.84 -9.34
N LEU A 36 -0.95 -5.58 -9.75
CA LEU A 36 0.38 -4.96 -9.75
C LEU A 36 1.01 -5.01 -8.37
N TYR A 37 0.27 -4.63 -7.31
CA TYR A 37 0.79 -4.66 -5.95
C TYR A 37 1.19 -6.07 -5.50
N ARG A 38 0.49 -7.12 -5.93
CA ARG A 38 0.82 -8.51 -5.57
C ARG A 38 2.16 -8.91 -6.17
N VAL A 39 2.34 -8.66 -7.47
CA VAL A 39 3.57 -9.00 -8.20
C VAL A 39 4.75 -8.17 -7.69
N LEU A 40 4.56 -6.86 -7.53
CA LEU A 40 5.58 -5.94 -7.02
C LEU A 40 5.98 -6.31 -5.59
N ASN A 41 5.03 -6.48 -4.67
CA ASN A 41 5.35 -6.82 -3.29
C ASN A 41 5.99 -8.21 -3.16
N LYS A 42 5.68 -9.16 -4.06
CA LYS A 42 6.41 -10.43 -4.15
C LYS A 42 7.86 -10.21 -4.58
N ALA A 43 8.11 -9.36 -5.57
CA ALA A 43 9.46 -9.02 -6.01
C ALA A 43 10.25 -8.30 -4.91
N LEU A 44 9.63 -7.37 -4.18
CA LEU A 44 10.23 -6.63 -3.09
C LEU A 44 10.64 -7.53 -1.91
N ARG A 45 9.82 -8.53 -1.56
CA ARG A 45 10.15 -9.53 -0.53
C ARG A 45 11.24 -10.51 -0.98
N SER A 46 11.49 -10.63 -2.28
CA SER A 46 12.49 -11.57 -2.80
C SER A 46 13.91 -11.11 -2.48
N LYS A 47 14.78 -12.06 -2.14
CA LYS A 47 16.22 -11.79 -2.00
C LYS A 47 16.91 -11.54 -3.35
N LYS A 48 16.24 -11.79 -4.48
CA LYS A 48 16.79 -11.62 -5.85
C LYS A 48 16.74 -10.15 -6.28
N ARG A 49 17.69 -9.34 -5.82
CA ARG A 49 17.73 -7.87 -6.08
C ARG A 49 17.76 -7.48 -7.57
N GLN A 50 18.31 -8.33 -8.44
CA GLN A 50 18.31 -8.06 -9.89
C GLN A 50 16.90 -8.01 -10.49
N ALA A 51 15.95 -8.78 -9.95
CA ALA A 51 14.57 -8.79 -10.42
C ALA A 51 13.82 -7.48 -10.13
N LEU A 52 14.34 -6.63 -9.21
CA LEU A 52 13.74 -5.34 -8.89
C LEU A 52 14.09 -4.25 -9.92
N LYS A 53 15.14 -4.43 -10.73
CA LYS A 53 15.56 -3.40 -11.71
C LYS A 53 14.44 -3.03 -12.68
N THR A 54 13.65 -4.00 -13.12
CA THR A 54 12.48 -3.78 -14.00
C THR A 54 11.41 -2.91 -13.32
N TRP A 55 11.36 -2.88 -12.00
CA TRP A 55 10.39 -2.09 -11.22
C TRP A 55 10.87 -0.68 -10.89
N PHE A 56 12.16 -0.36 -11.06
CA PHE A 56 12.71 0.95 -10.68
C PHE A 56 11.98 2.14 -11.31
N PRO A 57 11.61 2.13 -12.61
CA PRO A 57 10.85 3.24 -13.18
C PRO A 57 9.50 3.44 -12.49
N TYR A 58 8.77 2.35 -12.23
CA TYR A 58 7.49 2.40 -11.53
C TYR A 58 7.65 2.86 -10.08
N LEU A 59 8.61 2.28 -9.34
CA LEU A 59 8.87 2.64 -7.95
C LEU A 59 9.26 4.11 -7.81
N LYS A 60 10.06 4.65 -8.73
CA LYS A 60 10.41 6.08 -8.74
C LYS A 60 9.17 6.95 -8.97
N LEU A 61 8.33 6.60 -9.96
CA LEU A 61 7.10 7.34 -10.24
C LEU A 61 6.16 7.33 -9.02
N PHE A 62 5.97 6.15 -8.44
CA PHE A 62 5.09 5.94 -7.29
C PHE A 62 5.58 6.66 -6.03
N ASP A 63 6.88 6.60 -5.72
CA ASP A 63 7.49 7.31 -4.59
C ASP A 63 7.37 8.84 -4.76
N VAL A 64 7.61 9.37 -5.96
CA VAL A 64 7.42 10.80 -6.25
C VAL A 64 5.95 11.20 -6.08
N ALA A 65 5.02 10.39 -6.56
CA ALA A 65 3.58 10.64 -6.39
C ALA A 65 3.18 10.69 -4.92
N LEU A 66 3.59 9.70 -4.12
CA LEU A 66 3.32 9.63 -2.69
C LEU A 66 3.94 10.80 -1.92
N ASN A 67 5.13 11.25 -2.29
CA ASN A 67 5.80 12.37 -1.62
C ASN A 67 5.12 13.72 -1.83
N LYS A 68 4.25 13.86 -2.85
CA LYS A 68 3.41 15.05 -3.05
C LYS A 68 2.16 15.07 -2.18
N LEU A 69 1.72 13.91 -1.68
CA LEU A 69 0.56 13.80 -0.83
C LEU A 69 0.88 14.22 0.61
N PRO A 70 -0.10 14.76 1.36
CA PRO A 70 0.11 15.17 2.74
C PRO A 70 0.56 13.98 3.60
N GLY A 71 1.67 14.18 4.32
CA GLY A 71 2.13 13.23 5.33
C GLY A 71 1.26 13.31 6.58
N ALA A 72 0.96 12.16 7.17
CA ALA A 72 0.16 12.03 8.37
C ALA A 72 0.94 11.29 9.46
N LYS A 73 0.73 11.74 10.71
CA LYS A 73 1.16 11.05 11.92
C LYS A 73 -0.07 10.54 12.63
N GLU A 74 -0.45 9.32 12.36
CA GLU A 74 -1.65 8.71 12.93
C GLU A 74 -1.49 7.21 13.14
N VAL A 75 -2.40 6.66 13.93
CA VAL A 75 -2.54 5.21 14.13
C VAL A 75 -3.22 4.63 12.91
N VAL A 76 -2.57 3.64 12.30
CA VAL A 76 -3.14 2.84 11.22
C VAL A 76 -3.14 1.36 11.56
N TRP A 77 -4.01 0.64 10.87
CA TRP A 77 -4.24 -0.78 11.05
C TRP A 77 -3.79 -1.53 9.81
N ARG A 78 -3.14 -2.67 10.02
CA ARG A 78 -2.79 -3.60 8.95
C ARG A 78 -3.23 -5.00 9.32
N GLY A 79 -3.99 -5.62 8.42
CA GLY A 79 -4.40 -7.02 8.54
C GLY A 79 -3.48 -7.93 7.74
N VAL A 80 -3.07 -9.04 8.34
CA VAL A 80 -2.39 -10.13 7.64
C VAL A 80 -3.17 -11.42 7.89
N PRO A 81 -3.66 -12.12 6.85
CA PRO A 81 -4.46 -13.33 6.99
C PRO A 81 -3.60 -14.57 7.31
N LEU A 82 -2.62 -14.42 8.21
CA LEU A 82 -1.70 -15.45 8.71
C LEU A 82 -1.41 -15.20 10.19
N ASP A 83 -1.20 -16.27 10.97
CA ASP A 83 -0.78 -16.23 12.37
C ASP A 83 0.74 -16.06 12.47
N ILE A 84 1.22 -14.83 12.30
CA ILE A 84 2.64 -14.46 12.30
C ILE A 84 3.02 -13.56 13.47
N GLY A 85 2.07 -13.20 14.34
CA GLY A 85 2.33 -12.26 15.44
C GLY A 85 3.46 -12.72 16.39
N LYS A 86 3.67 -14.04 16.50
CA LYS A 86 4.73 -14.64 17.32
C LYS A 86 6.14 -14.45 16.74
N ASP A 87 6.26 -14.11 15.47
CA ASP A 87 7.55 -13.89 14.81
C ASP A 87 8.14 -12.50 15.15
N PHE A 88 7.34 -11.63 15.77
CA PHE A 88 7.72 -10.26 16.14
C PHE A 88 8.18 -10.22 17.59
N ILE A 89 9.45 -9.83 17.79
CA ILE A 89 10.05 -9.76 19.12
C ILE A 89 9.95 -8.31 19.63
N LYS A 90 9.63 -8.14 20.91
CA LYS A 90 9.60 -6.82 21.56
C LYS A 90 10.97 -6.12 21.40
N ASN A 91 10.94 -4.81 21.15
CA ASN A 91 12.11 -3.95 20.94
C ASN A 91 12.97 -4.30 19.70
N GLN A 92 12.44 -5.13 18.79
CA GLN A 92 13.09 -5.41 17.52
C GLN A 92 12.86 -4.29 16.51
N THR A 93 13.91 -3.90 15.78
CA THR A 93 13.77 -3.08 14.57
C THR A 93 13.59 -3.99 13.37
N LEU A 94 12.56 -3.73 12.57
CA LEU A 94 12.20 -4.54 11.41
C LEU A 94 12.08 -3.66 10.17
N THR A 95 12.46 -4.23 9.02
CA THR A 95 12.24 -3.62 7.71
C THR A 95 11.22 -4.46 6.94
N TRP A 96 10.04 -3.90 6.70
CA TRP A 96 9.10 -4.48 5.74
C TRP A 96 9.49 -4.10 4.33
N TRP A 97 9.98 -5.07 3.57
CA TRP A 97 10.45 -4.83 2.20
C TRP A 97 9.31 -4.49 1.23
N SER A 98 8.09 -4.96 1.48
CA SER A 98 6.90 -4.61 0.68
C SER A 98 6.36 -3.23 1.02
N ILE A 99 5.68 -2.61 0.05
CA ILE A 99 4.82 -1.46 0.28
C ILE A 99 3.69 -1.89 1.22
N ASN A 100 3.39 -1.07 2.23
CA ASN A 100 2.49 -1.43 3.31
C ASN A 100 1.17 -0.67 3.20
N SER A 101 0.20 -1.28 2.52
CA SER A 101 -1.18 -0.78 2.56
C SER A 101 -1.80 -1.05 3.94
N CYS A 102 -2.33 0.00 4.53
CA CYS A 102 -2.96 0.07 5.84
C CYS A 102 -4.25 0.89 5.73
N SER A 103 -5.06 0.90 6.78
CA SER A 103 -6.23 1.79 6.87
C SER A 103 -6.26 2.50 8.21
N SER A 104 -6.76 3.73 8.27
CA SER A 104 -7.09 4.38 9.54
C SER A 104 -8.30 3.76 10.24
N SER A 105 -9.09 2.93 9.53
CA SER A 105 -10.26 2.23 10.06
C SER A 105 -9.94 0.77 10.41
N VAL A 106 -10.10 0.42 11.69
CA VAL A 106 -9.94 -0.97 12.13
C VAL A 106 -11.02 -1.89 11.55
N ASP A 107 -12.22 -1.36 11.31
CA ASP A 107 -13.35 -2.16 10.83
C ASP A 107 -13.18 -2.55 9.36
N VAL A 108 -12.63 -1.65 8.54
CA VAL A 108 -12.17 -1.97 7.18
C VAL A 108 -11.17 -3.14 7.22
N ILE A 109 -10.16 -3.06 8.10
CA ILE A 109 -9.14 -4.11 8.21
C ILE A 109 -9.70 -5.45 8.69
N LYS A 110 -10.61 -5.44 9.66
CA LYS A 110 -11.27 -6.66 10.16
C LYS A 110 -12.02 -7.39 9.05
N GLY A 111 -12.60 -6.67 8.08
CA GLY A 111 -13.23 -7.27 6.90
C GLY A 111 -12.27 -8.10 6.03
N PHE A 112 -10.97 -7.81 6.07
CA PHE A 112 -9.93 -8.57 5.35
C PHE A 112 -9.35 -9.73 6.16
N LEU A 113 -9.67 -9.84 7.45
CA LEU A 113 -9.22 -10.95 8.29
C LEU A 113 -10.14 -12.16 8.04
N GLY A 114 -9.54 -13.34 7.85
CA GLY A 114 -10.32 -14.57 7.66
C GLY A 114 -11.07 -14.95 8.93
N VAL A 115 -12.39 -15.14 8.84
CA VAL A 115 -13.27 -15.50 9.98
C VAL A 115 -12.82 -16.81 10.65
N ASP A 116 -12.38 -17.79 9.85
CA ASP A 116 -12.06 -19.15 10.32
C ASP A 116 -10.54 -19.43 10.42
N LYS A 117 -9.70 -18.40 10.22
CA LYS A 117 -8.24 -18.57 10.22
C LYS A 117 -7.60 -17.60 11.21
N LYS A 118 -6.67 -18.14 12.00
CA LYS A 118 -5.81 -17.29 12.83
C LYS A 118 -5.09 -16.27 11.94
N SER A 119 -5.22 -15.01 12.31
CA SER A 119 -4.72 -13.86 11.56
C SER A 119 -4.01 -12.90 12.51
N THR A 120 -3.20 -12.01 11.95
CA THR A 120 -2.43 -11.02 12.71
C THR A 120 -2.92 -9.62 12.36
N LEU A 121 -3.27 -8.85 13.39
CA LEU A 121 -3.62 -7.45 13.28
C LEU A 121 -2.48 -6.61 13.86
N PHE A 122 -1.98 -5.65 13.09
CA PHE A 122 -1.00 -4.68 13.55
C PHE A 122 -1.67 -3.33 13.80
N LEU A 123 -1.31 -2.71 14.93
CA LEU A 123 -1.52 -1.29 15.20
C LEU A 123 -0.16 -0.61 14.98
N ILE A 124 -0.12 0.37 14.08
CA ILE A 124 1.12 1.05 13.67
C ILE A 124 0.94 2.55 13.88
N GLU A 125 1.81 3.15 14.69
CA GLU A 125 1.93 4.61 14.78
C GLU A 125 2.84 5.11 13.66
N THR A 126 2.28 5.83 12.71
CA THR A 126 3.04 6.33 11.55
C THR A 126 3.75 7.64 11.90
N CYS A 127 4.97 7.80 11.39
CA CYS A 127 5.70 9.07 11.47
C CYS A 127 5.54 9.93 10.20
N ASN A 128 5.25 9.29 9.07
CA ASN A 128 5.07 9.92 7.76
C ASN A 128 4.24 9.01 6.82
N GLY A 129 3.07 8.57 7.28
CA GLY A 129 2.16 7.81 6.43
C GLY A 129 1.54 8.71 5.37
N ARG A 130 1.21 8.16 4.20
CA ARG A 130 0.64 8.90 3.06
C ARG A 130 -0.82 8.53 2.90
N LYS A 131 -1.71 9.49 3.16
CA LYS A 131 -3.14 9.33 2.88
C LYS A 131 -3.33 9.29 1.38
N ILE A 132 -3.87 8.18 0.87
CA ILE A 132 -4.15 8.01 -0.56
C ILE A 132 -5.66 7.96 -0.86
N SER A 133 -6.50 8.29 0.13
CA SER A 133 -7.94 8.51 -0.08
C SER A 133 -8.16 9.48 -1.25
N GLY A 134 -9.07 9.12 -2.16
CA GLY A 134 -9.32 9.85 -3.40
C GLY A 134 -8.35 9.53 -4.55
N TYR A 135 -7.20 8.90 -4.28
CA TYR A 135 -6.25 8.44 -5.30
C TYR A 135 -6.25 6.91 -5.49
N THR A 136 -6.88 6.19 -4.56
CA THR A 136 -7.09 4.74 -4.57
C THR A 136 -8.31 4.32 -5.42
N ALA A 137 -8.31 3.07 -5.88
CA ALA A 137 -9.47 2.41 -6.48
C ALA A 137 -10.54 2.03 -5.46
N HIS A 138 -10.23 2.12 -4.16
CA HIS A 138 -11.08 1.72 -3.04
C HIS A 138 -11.37 2.92 -2.11
N ALA A 139 -12.28 3.81 -2.53
CA ALA A 139 -12.52 5.08 -1.84
C ALA A 139 -12.98 4.95 -0.39
N ASP A 140 -13.65 3.85 -0.04
CA ASP A 140 -14.25 3.62 1.28
C ASP A 140 -13.31 2.92 2.27
N GLU A 141 -12.05 2.67 1.89
CA GLU A 141 -11.10 1.91 2.72
C GLU A 141 -10.18 2.78 3.59
N ASP A 142 -10.27 4.11 3.49
CA ASP A 142 -9.39 5.06 4.20
C ASP A 142 -7.90 4.66 4.10
N GLU A 143 -7.49 4.30 2.89
CA GLU A 143 -6.20 3.66 2.66
C GLU A 143 -5.02 4.62 2.90
N MET A 144 -4.01 4.10 3.58
CA MET A 144 -2.73 4.76 3.86
C MET A 144 -1.57 3.86 3.48
N ILE A 145 -0.53 4.47 2.90
CA ILE A 145 0.74 3.82 2.55
C ILE A 145 1.89 4.35 3.40
#